data_AF-A0A2N5A607-F1
#
_entry.id   AF-A0A2N5A607-F1
#
_cell.length_a   1.000
_cell.length_b   1.000
_cell.length_c   1.000
_cell.angle_alpha   90.00
_cell.angle_beta   90.00
_cell.angle_gamma   90.00
#
_symmetry.space_group_name_H-M   'P 1'
#
loop_
_entity.id
_entity.type
_entity.pdbx_description
1 polymer ?
#
loop_
_entity_poly.entity_id
_entity_poly.type
_entity_poly.pdbx_seq_one_letter_code
_entity_poly.pdbx_strand_id
1 'polypeptide(L)'
;MAETFDPHCVWFVGAGPGDRELITLKGYRLLQQAQVVIYAGSLINTELLAYCPPQAECHDSAALHLEQILDLMEAGVKAGKTVVRLQTGDVSLYGSVREQGEELTRRGIRWQVVPGVSAFLGAAAELGVEYT
;
A
#
# COMPACT_ATOMS: atom_id res chain seq x y z
N MET A 1 -3.57 8.94 22.10
CA MET A 1 -4.66 8.86 21.10
C MET A 1 -4.08 8.20 19.87
N ALA A 2 -4.69 7.13 19.36
CA ALA A 2 -4.23 6.54 18.10
C ALA A 2 -4.39 7.60 16.99
N GLU A 3 -3.33 7.82 16.22
CA GLU A 3 -3.33 8.75 15.10
C GLU A 3 -4.35 8.25 14.07
N THR A 4 -5.40 9.05 13.81
CA THR A 4 -6.39 8.76 12.78
C THR A 4 -5.84 9.24 11.44
N PHE A 5 -5.77 8.34 10.46
CA PHE A 5 -5.30 8.71 9.12
C PHE A 5 -6.37 9.49 8.35
N ASP A 6 -5.92 10.38 7.46
CA ASP A 6 -6.78 11.22 6.64
C ASP A 6 -7.60 10.36 5.64
N PRO A 7 -8.94 10.32 5.77
CA PRO A 7 -9.81 9.55 4.87
C PRO A 7 -9.98 10.20 3.49
N HIS A 8 -9.48 11.42 3.30
CA HIS A 8 -9.47 12.10 1.99
C HIS A 8 -8.15 11.89 1.23
N CYS A 9 -7.32 10.95 1.69
CA CYS A 9 -6.00 10.67 1.14
C CYS A 9 -5.87 9.19 0.76
N VAL A 10 -5.25 8.93 -0.40
CA VAL A 10 -4.78 7.60 -0.78
C VAL A 10 -3.39 7.36 -0.20
N TRP A 11 -3.21 6.23 0.50
CA TRP A 11 -1.93 5.86 1.10
C TRP A 11 -1.26 4.74 0.31
N PHE A 12 -0.18 5.06 -0.40
CA PHE A 12 0.70 4.05 -0.99
C PHE A 12 1.62 3.51 0.10
N VAL A 13 1.59 2.21 0.34
CA VAL A 13 2.31 1.57 1.44
C VAL A 13 3.22 0.47 0.90
N GLY A 14 4.51 0.58 1.20
CA GLY A 14 5.47 -0.50 0.99
C GLY A 14 5.24 -1.63 2.00
N ALA A 15 4.91 -2.81 1.49
CA ALA A 15 4.59 -4.02 2.26
C ALA A 15 5.81 -4.71 2.85
N GLY A 16 7.01 -4.36 2.40
CA GLY A 16 8.23 -5.07 2.75
C GLY A 16 8.53 -6.25 1.80
N PRO A 17 9.55 -7.06 2.10
CA PRO A 17 10.09 -8.07 1.18
C PRO A 17 9.33 -9.40 1.19
N GLY A 18 8.30 -9.57 2.03
CA GLY A 18 7.43 -10.76 2.03
C GLY A 18 6.93 -11.14 3.42
N ASP A 19 7.82 -11.19 4.41
CA ASP A 19 7.41 -11.41 5.81
C ASP A 19 6.51 -10.27 6.29
N ARG A 20 5.34 -10.63 6.83
CA ARG A 20 4.34 -9.69 7.34
C ARG A 20 4.82 -8.86 8.52
N GLU A 21 5.87 -9.29 9.23
CA GLU A 21 6.47 -8.55 10.34
C GLU A 21 7.44 -7.47 9.87
N LEU A 22 7.88 -7.52 8.61
CA LEU A 22 8.79 -6.53 8.02
C LEU A 22 8.09 -5.32 7.40
N ILE A 23 6.75 -5.24 7.50
CA ILE A 23 6.03 -4.00 7.23
C ILE A 23 6.39 -2.95 8.29
N THR A 24 6.47 -1.68 7.91
CA THR A 24 6.73 -0.61 8.88
C THR A 24 5.57 -0.44 9.86
N LEU A 25 5.85 0.08 11.06
CA LEU A 25 4.80 0.35 12.07
C LEU A 25 3.70 1.29 11.54
N LYS A 26 4.05 2.26 10.68
CA LYS A 26 3.06 3.15 10.04
C LYS A 26 2.21 2.38 9.01
N GLY A 27 2.82 1.50 8.22
CA GLY A 27 2.10 0.63 7.29
C GLY A 27 1.12 -0.31 8.01
N TYR A 28 1.56 -0.95 9.09
CA TYR A 28 0.70 -1.76 9.95
C TYR A 28 -0.51 -0.98 10.50
N ARG A 29 -0.28 0.20 11.09
CA ARG A 29 -1.36 1.05 11.62
C ARG A 29 -2.33 1.54 10.55
N LEU A 30 -1.85 1.78 9.33
CA LEU A 30 -2.69 2.11 8.18
C LEU A 30 -3.59 0.94 7.79
N LEU A 31 -3.04 -0.27 7.68
CA LEU A 31 -3.84 -1.47 7.39
C LEU A 31 -4.92 -1.71 8.45
N GLN A 32 -4.60 -1.52 9.74
CA GLN A 32 -5.57 -1.63 10.84
C GLN A 32 -6.74 -0.64 10.78
N GLN A 33 -6.60 0.45 10.03
CA GLN A 33 -7.64 1.48 9.87
C GLN A 33 -8.22 1.51 8.45
N ALA A 34 -7.65 0.73 7.53
CA ALA A 34 -8.02 0.74 6.13
C ALA A 34 -9.43 0.18 5.95
N GLN A 35 -10.22 0.88 5.15
CA GLN A 35 -11.58 0.46 4.79
C GLN A 35 -11.63 -0.01 3.33
N VAL A 36 -10.67 0.45 2.51
CA VAL A 36 -10.42 -0.06 1.16
C VAL A 36 -8.92 -0.36 1.05
N VAL A 37 -8.57 -1.58 0.68
CA VAL A 37 -7.19 -2.02 0.42
C VAL A 37 -7.10 -2.56 -0.99
N ILE A 38 -6.21 -1.98 -1.80
CA ILE A 38 -5.96 -2.44 -3.16
C ILE A 38 -4.52 -2.95 -3.20
N TYR A 39 -4.32 -4.24 -3.43
CA TYR A 39 -2.98 -4.87 -3.37
C TYR A 39 -2.56 -5.45 -4.73
N ALA A 40 -1.25 -5.52 -4.96
CA ALA A 40 -0.67 -5.89 -6.25
C ALA A 40 -0.46 -7.41 -6.42
N GLY A 41 -1.55 -8.19 -6.48
CA GLY A 41 -1.51 -9.60 -6.89
C GLY A 41 -0.64 -10.51 -6.04
N SER A 42 -0.10 -11.55 -6.68
CA SER A 42 0.69 -12.63 -6.05
C SER A 42 2.02 -12.19 -5.45
N LEU A 43 2.46 -10.95 -5.68
CA LEU A 43 3.70 -10.39 -5.10
C LEU A 43 3.50 -9.87 -3.67
N ILE A 44 2.27 -9.84 -3.19
CA ILE A 44 1.93 -9.45 -1.82
C ILE A 44 1.65 -10.71 -1.00
N ASN A 45 2.29 -10.82 0.15
CA ASN A 45 1.89 -11.79 1.17
C ASN A 45 0.50 -11.39 1.72
N THR A 46 -0.53 -12.18 1.38
CA THR A 46 -1.92 -11.90 1.76
C THR A 46 -2.16 -12.03 3.27
N GLU A 47 -1.24 -12.59 4.05
CA GLU A 47 -1.31 -12.55 5.51
C GLU A 47 -1.30 -11.12 6.08
N LEU A 48 -0.76 -10.14 5.34
CA LEU A 48 -0.86 -8.71 5.71
C LEU A 48 -2.31 -8.22 5.77
N LEU A 49 -3.21 -8.82 4.97
CA LEU A 49 -4.63 -8.45 4.97
C LEU A 49 -5.33 -8.85 6.28
N ALA A 50 -4.74 -9.76 7.07
CA ALA A 50 -5.25 -10.10 8.40
C ALA A 50 -5.08 -8.95 9.41
N TYR A 51 -4.28 -7.92 9.09
CA TYR A 51 -4.21 -6.70 9.90
C TYR A 51 -5.40 -5.77 9.66
N CYS A 52 -6.13 -5.93 8.55
CA CYS A 52 -7.26 -5.09 8.20
C CYS A 52 -8.47 -5.34 9.11
N PRO A 53 -9.34 -4.34 9.32
CA PRO A 53 -10.65 -4.55 9.91
C PRO A 53 -11.45 -5.63 9.16
N PRO A 54 -12.31 -6.41 9.83
CA PRO A 54 -13.12 -7.44 9.18
C PRO A 54 -14.05 -6.91 8.06
N GLN A 55 -14.38 -5.62 8.08
CA GLN A 55 -15.24 -4.97 7.11
C GLN A 55 -14.46 -4.30 5.96
N ALA A 56 -13.13 -4.40 5.94
CA ALA A 56 -12.30 -3.79 4.91
C ALA A 56 -12.53 -4.46 3.54
N GLU A 57 -12.76 -3.66 2.52
CA GLU A 57 -12.88 -4.12 1.14
C GLU A 57 -11.47 -4.33 0.58
N CYS A 58 -11.10 -5.59 0.32
CA CYS A 58 -9.78 -5.95 -0.21
C CYS A 58 -9.88 -6.33 -1.69
N HIS A 59 -9.18 -5.60 -2.54
CA HIS A 59 -9.20 -5.76 -4.00
C HIS A 59 -7.83 -6.19 -4.52
N ASP A 60 -7.78 -7.34 -5.18
CA ASP A 60 -6.62 -7.74 -5.98
C ASP A 60 -6.58 -6.94 -7.28
N SER A 61 -5.51 -6.17 -7.50
CA SER A 61 -5.35 -5.41 -8.74
C SER A 61 -4.69 -6.20 -9.88
N ALA A 62 -4.33 -7.47 -9.71
CA ALA A 62 -3.63 -8.25 -10.74
C ALA A 62 -4.40 -8.34 -12.06
N ALA A 63 -5.73 -8.37 -11.99
CA ALA A 63 -6.62 -8.42 -13.15
C ALA A 63 -7.22 -7.05 -13.53
N LEU A 64 -6.85 -5.98 -12.84
CA LEU A 64 -7.40 -4.65 -13.05
C LEU A 64 -6.47 -3.81 -13.93
N HIS A 65 -7.05 -3.02 -14.83
CA HIS A 65 -6.29 -1.98 -15.53
C HIS A 65 -6.18 -0.71 -14.67
N LEU A 66 -5.26 0.18 -15.05
CA LEU A 66 -4.94 1.41 -14.31
C LEU A 66 -6.20 2.22 -13.94
N GLU A 67 -7.08 2.47 -14.91
CA GLU A 67 -8.31 3.24 -14.69
C GLU A 67 -9.23 2.61 -13.61
N GLN A 68 -9.41 1.29 -13.62
CA GLN A 68 -10.19 0.58 -12.59
C GLN A 68 -9.59 0.74 -11.20
N ILE A 69 -8.26 0.71 -11.09
CA ILE A 69 -7.56 0.90 -9.82
C ILE A 69 -7.81 2.32 -9.29
N LEU A 70 -7.71 3.32 -10.18
CA LEU A 70 -7.94 4.72 -9.83
C LEU A 70 -9.40 4.99 -9.44
N ASP A 71 -10.35 4.38 -10.14
CA ASP A 71 -11.78 4.51 -9.83
C ASP A 71 -12.12 3.92 -8.46
N LEU A 72 -11.50 2.79 -8.09
CA LEU A 72 -11.63 2.22 -6.74
C LEU A 72 -11.07 3.17 -5.68
N MET A 73 -9.90 3.77 -5.93
CA MET A 73 -9.30 4.74 -5.02
C MET A 73 -10.19 5.98 -4.84
N GLU A 74 -10.68 6.54 -5.95
CA GLU A 74 -11.53 7.72 -5.97
C GLU A 74 -12.88 7.46 -5.28
N ALA A 75 -13.51 6.32 -5.56
CA ALA A 75 -14.76 5.93 -4.91
C ALA A 75 -14.59 5.80 -3.39
N GLY A 76 -13.50 5.18 -2.93
CA GLY A 76 -13.16 5.08 -1.52
C GLY A 76 -13.00 6.45 -0.86
N VAL A 77 -12.18 7.32 -1.46
CA VAL A 77 -11.94 8.68 -0.96
C VAL A 77 -13.23 9.51 -0.92
N LYS A 78 -14.07 9.46 -1.96
CA LYS A 78 -15.36 10.17 -2.01
C LYS A 78 -16.36 9.65 -0.97
N ALA A 79 -16.27 8.38 -0.62
CA ALA A 79 -17.06 7.79 0.46
C ALA A 79 -16.51 8.11 1.86
N GLY A 80 -15.43 8.90 1.97
CA GLY A 80 -14.78 9.21 3.24
C GLY A 80 -14.08 7.99 3.86
N LYS A 81 -13.62 7.05 3.02
CA LYS A 81 -12.93 5.84 3.46
C LYS A 81 -11.41 6.02 3.51
N THR A 82 -10.76 5.40 4.49
CA THR A 82 -9.30 5.27 4.48
C THR A 82 -8.88 4.27 3.40
N VAL A 83 -8.21 4.75 2.36
CA VAL A 83 -7.78 3.96 1.19
C VAL A 83 -6.28 3.65 1.26
N VAL A 84 -5.93 2.37 1.17
CA VAL A 84 -4.53 1.90 1.11
C VAL A 84 -4.26 1.21 -0.22
N ARG A 85 -3.19 1.64 -0.91
CA ARG A 85 -2.59 0.94 -2.05
C ARG A 85 -1.34 0.21 -1.58
N LEU A 86 -1.44 -1.09 -1.38
CA LEU A 86 -0.36 -1.92 -0.86
C LEU A 86 0.52 -2.44 -2.01
N GLN A 87 1.83 -2.24 -1.90
CA GLN A 87 2.81 -2.60 -2.93
C GLN A 87 4.00 -3.34 -2.32
N THR A 88 4.62 -4.25 -3.07
CA THR A 88 5.75 -5.05 -2.58
C THR A 88 6.99 -4.18 -2.35
N GLY A 89 7.83 -4.55 -1.37
CA GLY A 89 9.07 -3.86 -1.08
C GLY A 89 8.86 -2.40 -0.64
N ASP A 90 9.62 -1.50 -1.25
CA ASP A 90 9.41 -0.06 -1.20
C ASP A 90 8.81 0.44 -2.52
N VAL A 91 7.90 1.41 -2.44
CA VAL A 91 7.18 1.93 -3.61
C VAL A 91 8.06 2.69 -4.61
N SER A 92 9.25 3.14 -4.19
CA SER A 92 10.18 3.89 -5.05
C SER A 92 10.84 3.04 -6.13
N LEU A 93 10.88 1.71 -5.96
CA LEU A 93 11.50 0.79 -6.91
C LEU A 93 10.43 0.03 -7.71
N TYR A 94 10.22 0.43 -8.96
CA TYR A 94 9.30 -0.22 -9.90
C TYR A 94 7.82 -0.30 -9.43
N GLY A 95 7.43 0.47 -8.41
CA GLY A 95 6.09 0.41 -7.82
C GLY A 95 4.99 1.16 -8.58
N SER A 96 5.21 1.66 -9.80
CA SER A 96 4.22 2.41 -10.60
C SER A 96 3.47 3.55 -9.87
N VAL A 97 4.03 4.06 -8.76
CA VAL A 97 3.40 5.12 -7.94
C VAL A 97 3.32 6.45 -8.69
N ARG A 98 4.27 6.71 -9.60
CA ARG A 98 4.34 7.96 -10.37
C ARG A 98 3.08 8.19 -11.22
N GLU A 99 2.71 7.23 -12.06
CA GLU A 99 1.56 7.36 -12.97
C GLU A 99 0.23 7.46 -12.22
N GLN A 100 0.07 6.67 -11.15
CA GLN A 100 -1.13 6.70 -10.30
C GLN A 100 -1.20 8.03 -9.54
N GLY A 101 -0.09 8.51 -8.97
CA GLY A 101 -0.02 9.78 -8.26
C GLY A 101 -0.28 10.99 -9.15
N GLU A 102 0.24 11.02 -10.38
CA GLU A 102 -0.04 12.07 -11.38
C GLU A 102 -1.53 12.14 -11.72
N GLU A 103 -2.20 11.00 -11.85
CA GLU A 103 -3.63 10.93 -12.17
C GLU A 103 -4.52 11.27 -10.96
N LEU A 104 -4.20 10.76 -9.77
CA LEU A 104 -4.89 11.16 -8.53
C LEU A 104 -4.79 12.67 -8.30
N THR A 105 -3.63 13.27 -8.58
CA THR A 105 -3.43 14.73 -8.50
C THR A 105 -4.32 15.48 -9.49
N ARG A 106 -4.46 14.99 -10.73
CA ARG A 106 -5.39 15.56 -11.73
C ARG A 106 -6.85 15.47 -11.30
N ARG A 107 -7.22 14.41 -10.57
CA ARG A 107 -8.56 14.22 -9.98
C ARG A 107 -8.78 15.03 -8.69
N GLY A 108 -7.77 15.78 -8.23
CA GLY A 108 -7.85 16.54 -6.97
C GLY A 108 -7.81 15.68 -5.71
N ILE A 109 -7.32 14.44 -5.81
CA ILE A 109 -7.22 13.50 -4.71
C ILE A 109 -5.82 13.59 -4.09
N ARG A 110 -5.76 13.81 -2.77
CA ARG A 110 -4.50 13.80 -2.03
C ARG A 110 -3.95 12.38 -1.97
N TRP A 111 -2.63 12.24 -2.04
CA TRP A 111 -1.97 10.95 -1.83
C TRP A 111 -0.66 11.13 -1.07
N GLN A 112 -0.23 10.06 -0.40
CA GLN A 112 1.01 10.00 0.37
C GLN A 112 1.66 8.63 0.26
N VAL A 113 2.96 8.58 0.51
CA VAL A 113 3.76 7.37 0.52
C VAL A 113 4.20 7.04 1.94
N VAL A 114 4.11 5.76 2.30
CA VAL A 114 4.79 5.16 3.45
C VAL A 114 5.85 4.20 2.91
N PRO A 115 7.13 4.42 3.24
CA PRO A 115 8.20 3.58 2.73
C PRO A 115 8.12 2.16 3.30
N GLY A 116 8.75 1.23 2.59
CA GLY A 116 8.89 -0.17 2.98
C GLY A 116 10.33 -0.66 2.87
N VAL A 117 10.57 -1.89 3.32
CA VAL A 117 11.88 -2.54 3.16
C VAL A 117 11.92 -3.22 1.79
N SER A 118 12.84 -2.81 0.93
CA SER A 118 12.96 -3.39 -0.42
C SER A 118 13.54 -4.81 -0.42
N ALA A 119 13.19 -5.60 -1.45
CA ALA A 119 13.60 -6.99 -1.58
C ALA A 119 15.13 -7.20 -1.54
N PHE A 120 15.91 -6.27 -2.12
CA PHE A 120 17.37 -6.36 -2.08
C PHE A 120 17.90 -6.27 -0.64
N LEU A 121 17.36 -5.34 0.18
CA LEU A 121 17.72 -5.25 1.61
C LEU A 121 17.34 -6.53 2.37
N GLY A 122 16.17 -7.10 2.07
CA GLY A 122 15.76 -8.40 2.63
C GLY A 122 16.74 -9.52 2.26
N ALA A 123 17.17 -9.57 0.99
CA ALA A 123 18.15 -10.56 0.52
C ALA A 123 19.52 -10.39 1.19
N ALA A 124 20.02 -9.16 1.35
CA ALA A 124 21.29 -8.91 2.03
C ALA A 124 21.24 -9.31 3.51
N ALA A 125 20.14 -9.01 4.21
CA ALA A 125 19.95 -9.39 5.59
C ALA A 125 19.92 -10.93 5.77
N GLU A 126 19.21 -11.63 4.89
CA GLU A 126 19.14 -13.11 4.91
C GLU A 126 20.51 -13.75 4.65
N LEU A 127 21.31 -13.15 3.77
CA LEU A 127 22.67 -13.61 3.47
C LEU A 127 23.72 -13.15 4.51
N GLY A 128 23.36 -12.25 5.42
CA GLY A 128 24.29 -11.66 6.39
C GLY A 128 25.41 -10.84 5.73
N VAL A 129 25.11 -10.17 4.61
CA VAL A 129 26.10 -9.40 3.83
C VAL A 129 25.83 -7.90 3.88
N GLU A 130 26.91 -7.13 3.90
CA GLU A 130 26.89 -5.70 3.62
C GLU A 130 27.11 -5.46 2.12
N TYR A 131 26.44 -4.47 1.55
CA TYR A 131 26.60 -4.16 0.13
C TYR A 131 27.89 -3.41 -0.22
N THR A 132 28.53 -2.79 0.78
CA THR A 132 29.70 -1.92 0.64
C THR A 132 30.78 -2.30 1.62
#